data_AF-A0AAV2TGS0-F1
#
_entry.id   AF-A0AAV2TGS0-F1
#
_cell.length_a   1.000
_cell.length_b   1.000
_cell.length_c   1.000
_cell.angle_alpha   90.00
_cell.angle_beta   90.00
_cell.angle_gamma   90.00
#
_symmetry.space_group_name_H-M   'P 1'
#
loop_
_entity.id
_entity.type
_entity.pdbx_description
1 polymer ?
#
loop_
_entity_poly.entity_id
_entity_poly.type
_entity_poly.pdbx_seq_one_letter_code
_entity_poly.pdbx_strand_id
1 'polypeptide(L)'
;MNSKREKEQAVDDEPIYVKLSDIPYDLMRFNISAKSGSDRREARKTLLMKMGAAPPKREYINYKLILKQKTEAKLKAAQLPYDAAADMANKQIPLDRIKRRRQKRKKDKSSSKQKSKKIKKSPKRKKSRK
;
A
#
# COMPACT_ATOMS: atom_id res chain seq x y z
N MET A 1 -17.03 24.13 56.60
CA MET A 1 -16.19 22.96 56.92
C MET A 1 -16.42 21.90 55.86
N ASN A 2 -15.69 21.94 54.73
CA ASN A 2 -15.77 20.93 53.67
C ASN A 2 -14.42 20.25 53.52
N SER A 3 -14.14 19.27 54.36
CA SER A 3 -12.97 18.38 54.24
C SER A 3 -13.26 17.32 53.16
N LYS A 4 -12.74 17.54 51.95
CA LYS A 4 -12.78 16.53 50.88
C LYS A 4 -11.36 16.11 50.50
N ARG A 5 -11.02 14.91 50.97
CA ARG A 5 -10.19 13.88 50.33
C ARG A 5 -8.73 14.26 50.08
N GLU A 6 -7.91 14.07 51.09
CA GLU A 6 -6.54 13.62 50.90
C GLU A 6 -6.59 12.10 50.78
N LYS A 7 -6.56 11.60 49.54
CA LYS A 7 -6.14 10.22 49.27
C LYS A 7 -4.65 10.30 48.98
N GLU A 8 -3.85 10.01 49.98
CA GLU A 8 -2.43 9.74 49.84
C GLU A 8 -2.26 8.67 48.76
N GLN A 9 -1.59 9.03 47.66
CA GLN A 9 -1.17 8.08 46.65
C GLN A 9 -0.01 7.29 47.24
N ALA A 10 -0.30 6.10 47.77
CA ALA A 10 0.72 5.08 47.93
C ALA A 10 1.30 4.82 46.54
N VAL A 11 2.52 5.30 46.30
CA VAL A 11 3.29 4.99 45.11
C VAL A 11 3.85 3.61 45.37
N ASP A 12 3.10 2.58 44.99
CA ASP A 12 3.65 1.23 44.89
C ASP A 12 4.77 1.28 43.84
N ASP A 13 6.01 1.05 44.27
CA ASP A 13 7.22 1.00 43.43
C ASP A 13 7.22 -0.26 42.54
N GLU A 14 6.16 -0.44 41.74
CA GLU A 14 6.07 -1.53 40.78
C GLU A 14 6.90 -1.17 39.54
N PRO A 15 7.85 -2.04 39.11
CA PRO A 15 8.67 -1.76 37.94
C PRO A 15 7.80 -1.73 36.66
N ILE A 16 7.71 -0.54 36.05
CA ILE A 16 6.98 -0.35 34.79
C ILE A 16 7.86 -0.79 33.62
N TYR A 17 7.50 -1.91 32.99
CA TYR A 17 8.17 -2.39 31.78
C TYR A 17 7.58 -1.74 30.52
N VAL A 18 8.38 -0.94 29.83
CA VAL A 18 7.99 -0.26 28.57
C VAL A 18 8.71 -0.88 27.37
N LYS A 19 7.98 -1.09 26.28
CA LYS A 19 8.58 -1.54 25.01
C LYS A 19 9.34 -0.39 24.35
N LEU A 20 10.61 -0.64 24.00
CA LEU A 20 11.44 0.37 23.34
C LEU A 20 10.87 0.84 21.97
N SER A 21 10.06 0.02 21.30
CA SER A 21 9.38 0.39 20.05
C SER A 21 8.34 1.49 20.23
N ASP A 22 7.79 1.63 21.43
CA ASP A 22 6.63 2.49 21.69
C ASP A 22 7.07 3.88 22.18
N ILE A 23 8.29 3.99 22.73
CA ILE A 23 8.90 5.24 23.22
C ILE A 23 8.82 6.40 22.22
N PRO A 24 9.15 6.23 20.92
CA PRO A 24 9.05 7.33 19.95
C PRO A 24 7.64 7.87 19.83
N TYR A 25 6.64 7.00 19.91
CA TYR A 25 5.25 7.38 19.82
C TYR A 25 4.76 8.07 21.09
N ASP A 26 5.25 7.67 22.25
CA ASP A 26 4.94 8.32 23.53
C ASP A 26 5.53 9.71 23.62
N LEU A 27 6.76 9.92 23.17
CA LEU A 27 7.37 11.24 22.99
C LEU A 27 6.51 12.12 22.08
N MET A 28 6.02 11.56 20.96
CA MET A 28 5.12 12.30 20.07
C MET A 28 3.77 12.63 20.75
N ARG A 29 3.19 11.72 21.55
CA ARG A 29 1.96 11.98 22.32
C ARG A 29 2.17 13.10 23.33
N PHE A 30 3.30 13.10 24.03
CA PHE A 30 3.67 14.14 24.97
C PHE A 30 3.79 15.51 24.27
N ASN A 31 4.54 15.58 23.17
CA ASN A 31 4.68 16.81 22.38
C ASN A 31 3.34 17.33 21.82
N ILE A 32 2.40 16.43 21.50
CA ILE A 32 1.05 16.81 21.06
C ILE A 32 0.22 17.37 22.21
N SER A 33 0.41 16.89 23.44
CA SER A 33 -0.34 17.40 24.60
C SER A 33 -0.04 18.88 24.89
N ALA A 34 1.17 19.34 24.57
CA ALA A 34 1.57 20.74 24.69
C ALA A 34 0.94 21.67 23.62
N LYS A 35 0.40 21.11 22.52
CA LYS A 35 -0.24 21.88 21.44
C LYS A 35 -1.73 22.07 21.69
N SER A 36 -2.32 23.12 21.13
CA SER A 36 -3.76 23.39 21.19
C SER A 36 -4.37 23.58 19.79
N GLY A 37 -5.71 23.63 19.71
CA GLY A 37 -6.41 24.02 18.47
C GLY A 37 -6.25 23.07 17.27
N SER A 38 -6.12 23.67 16.08
CA SER A 38 -5.91 23.00 14.79
C SER A 38 -4.64 22.16 14.77
N ASP A 39 -3.55 22.73 15.30
CA ASP A 39 -2.20 22.16 15.20
C ASP A 39 -2.10 20.86 15.99
N ARG A 40 -2.83 20.78 17.11
CA ARG A 40 -2.99 19.54 17.88
C ARG A 40 -3.70 18.45 17.06
N ARG A 41 -4.74 18.80 16.29
CA ARG A 41 -5.50 17.84 15.47
C ARG A 41 -4.65 17.31 14.32
N GLU A 42 -3.89 18.17 13.67
CA GLU A 42 -2.98 17.79 12.58
C GLU A 42 -1.83 16.92 13.08
N ALA A 43 -1.20 17.30 14.20
CA ALA A 43 -0.15 16.51 14.83
C ALA A 43 -0.66 15.15 15.31
N ARG A 44 -1.91 15.07 15.82
CA ARG A 44 -2.55 13.81 16.15
C ARG A 44 -2.86 12.96 14.92
N LYS A 45 -3.36 13.56 13.84
CA LYS A 45 -3.64 12.87 12.58
C LYS A 45 -2.37 12.24 12.02
N THR A 46 -1.27 12.98 11.99
CA THR A 46 0.03 12.47 11.51
C THR A 46 0.58 11.34 12.40
N LEU A 47 0.48 11.46 13.72
CA LEU A 47 0.86 10.37 14.64
C LEU A 47 0.07 9.10 14.37
N LEU A 48 -1.25 9.20 14.24
CA LEU A 48 -2.11 8.04 13.97
C LEU A 48 -1.75 7.37 12.65
N MET A 49 -1.48 8.15 11.60
CA MET A 49 -1.00 7.60 10.33
C MET A 49 0.32 6.83 10.48
N LYS A 50 1.26 7.32 11.30
CA LYS A 50 2.53 6.63 11.59
C LYS A 50 2.34 5.33 12.40
N MET A 51 1.29 5.25 13.21
CA MET A 51 0.91 4.04 13.94
C MET A 51 0.16 3.01 13.07
N GLY A 52 -0.04 3.30 11.78
CA GLY A 52 -0.77 2.42 10.87
C GLY A 52 -2.28 2.55 10.98
N ALA A 53 -2.81 3.68 11.46
CA ALA A 53 -4.23 3.96 11.37
C ALA A 53 -4.69 3.96 9.90
N ALA A 54 -5.95 3.58 9.70
CA ALA A 54 -6.54 3.58 8.36
C ALA A 54 -6.45 4.97 7.72
N PRO A 55 -6.05 5.07 6.43
CA PRO A 55 -6.00 6.34 5.74
C PRO A 55 -7.39 6.98 5.65
N PRO A 56 -7.47 8.31 5.58
CA PRO A 56 -8.75 9.00 5.44
C PRO A 56 -9.46 8.57 4.15
N LYS A 57 -10.79 8.59 4.19
CA LYS A 57 -11.63 8.29 3.02
C LYS A 57 -11.27 9.25 1.89
N ARG A 58 -11.04 8.70 0.70
CA ARG A 58 -10.80 9.52 -0.50
C ARG A 58 -12.05 10.30 -0.84
N GLU A 59 -11.86 11.56 -1.20
CA GLU A 59 -12.92 12.39 -1.74
C GLU A 59 -13.44 11.81 -3.06
N TYR A 60 -14.72 12.05 -3.34
CA TYR A 60 -15.28 11.66 -4.62
C TYR A 60 -14.67 12.53 -5.73
N ILE A 61 -14.17 11.87 -6.78
CA ILE A 61 -13.64 12.55 -7.96
C ILE A 61 -14.40 12.04 -9.18
N ASN A 62 -14.91 12.97 -9.99
CA ASN A 62 -15.59 12.64 -11.25
C ASN A 62 -14.62 11.89 -12.19
N TYR A 63 -15.10 10.79 -12.80
CA TYR A 63 -14.31 9.94 -13.70
C TYR A 63 -13.63 10.72 -14.83
N LYS A 64 -14.28 11.76 -15.38
CA LYS A 64 -13.70 12.59 -16.45
C LYS A 64 -12.44 13.32 -15.97
N LEU A 65 -12.42 13.78 -14.73
CA LEU A 65 -11.26 14.44 -14.12
C LEU A 65 -10.12 13.45 -13.88
N ILE A 66 -10.44 12.23 -13.42
CA ILE A 66 -9.44 11.15 -13.25
C ILE A 66 -8.73 10.84 -14.57
N LEU A 67 -9.47 10.79 -15.68
CA LEU A 67 -8.90 10.53 -17.01
C LEU A 67 -7.98 11.67 -17.45
N LYS A 68 -8.41 12.93 -17.30
CA LYS A 68 -7.60 14.11 -17.62
C LYS A 68 -6.30 14.15 -16.80
N GLN A 69 -6.39 13.93 -15.50
CA GLN A 69 -5.21 13.88 -14.62
C GLN A 69 -4.25 12.77 -15.02
N LYS A 70 -4.76 11.59 -15.42
CA LYS A 70 -3.92 10.49 -15.91
C LYS A 70 -3.22 10.83 -17.23
N THR A 71 -3.89 11.53 -18.14
CA THR A 71 -3.26 11.97 -19.41
C THR A 71 -2.20 13.04 -19.14
N GLU A 72 -2.50 14.01 -18.30
CA GLU A 72 -1.55 15.06 -17.91
C GLU A 72 -0.32 14.48 -17.18
N ALA A 73 -0.52 13.53 -16.26
CA ALA A 73 0.57 12.87 -15.55
C ALA A 73 1.49 12.09 -16.50
N LYS A 74 0.93 11.44 -17.53
CA LYS A 74 1.73 10.75 -18.57
C LYS A 74 2.53 11.74 -19.41
N LEU A 75 1.92 12.86 -19.81
CA LEU A 75 2.61 13.90 -20.58
C LEU A 75 3.74 14.53 -19.76
N LYS A 76 3.48 14.87 -18.49
CA LYS A 76 4.51 15.37 -17.57
C LYS A 76 5.65 14.37 -17.37
N ALA A 77 5.32 13.09 -17.20
CA ALA A 77 6.33 12.04 -17.08
C ALA A 77 7.17 11.85 -18.36
N ALA A 78 6.58 12.07 -19.54
CA ALA A 78 7.30 12.01 -20.81
C ALA A 78 8.25 13.20 -21.04
N GLN A 79 8.01 14.33 -20.36
CA GLN A 79 8.86 15.52 -20.41
C GLN A 79 10.01 15.48 -19.39
N LEU A 80 10.02 14.52 -18.46
CA LEU A 80 11.10 14.39 -17.49
C LEU A 80 12.40 13.93 -18.18
N PRO A 81 13.57 14.45 -17.77
CA PRO A 81 14.86 13.99 -18.26
C PRO A 81 15.06 12.50 -17.96
N TYR A 82 15.83 11.83 -18.82
CA TYR A 82 16.03 10.37 -18.80
C TYR A 82 16.43 9.84 -17.41
N ASP A 83 17.31 10.54 -16.70
CA ASP A 83 17.80 10.15 -15.37
C ASP A 83 16.67 10.14 -14.32
N ALA A 84 15.76 11.12 -14.36
CA ALA A 84 14.60 11.16 -13.46
C ALA A 84 13.53 10.13 -13.83
N ALA A 85 13.40 9.79 -15.12
CA ALA A 85 12.46 8.78 -15.61
C ALA A 85 12.88 7.34 -15.21
N ALA A 86 14.20 7.05 -15.21
CA ALA A 86 14.74 5.76 -14.83
C ALA A 86 14.46 5.40 -13.36
N ASP A 87 14.55 6.39 -12.47
CA ASP A 87 14.29 6.22 -11.04
C ASP A 87 12.83 5.93 -10.71
N MET A 88 11.89 6.48 -11.49
CA MET A 88 10.46 6.29 -11.29
C MET A 88 9.95 4.94 -11.81
N ALA A 89 10.58 4.40 -12.87
CA ALA A 89 10.19 3.12 -13.47
C ALA A 89 10.62 1.89 -12.64
N ASN A 90 11.73 2.00 -11.91
CA ASN A 90 12.33 0.85 -11.22
C ASN A 90 11.82 0.60 -9.79
N LYS A 91 11.11 1.56 -9.18
CA LYS A 91 10.69 1.46 -7.75
C LYS A 91 9.33 0.79 -7.52
N GLN A 92 8.53 0.53 -8.55
CA GLN A 92 7.09 0.20 -8.38
C GLN A 92 6.70 -1.28 -8.51
N ILE A 93 7.60 -2.19 -8.87
CA ILE A 93 7.23 -3.61 -8.95
C ILE A 93 7.90 -4.38 -7.82
N PRO A 94 7.15 -4.78 -6.78
CA PRO A 94 7.66 -5.71 -5.77
C PRO A 94 8.24 -6.94 -6.48
N LEU A 95 9.46 -7.34 -6.12
CA LEU A 95 10.18 -8.46 -6.76
C LEU A 95 9.32 -9.73 -6.83
N ASP A 96 8.43 -9.94 -5.86
CA ASP A 96 7.50 -11.07 -5.82
C ASP A 96 6.46 -11.07 -6.95
N ARG A 97 6.00 -9.89 -7.40
CA ARG A 97 5.13 -9.80 -8.58
C ARG A 97 5.86 -10.19 -9.86
N ILE A 98 7.15 -9.85 -9.97
CA ILE A 98 7.99 -10.24 -11.12
C ILE A 98 8.19 -11.76 -11.15
N LYS A 99 8.53 -12.36 -9.99
CA LYS A 99 8.72 -13.81 -9.84
C LYS A 99 7.43 -14.59 -10.17
N ARG A 100 6.27 -14.18 -9.63
CA ARG A 100 4.96 -14.79 -9.94
C ARG A 100 4.61 -14.70 -11.43
N ARG A 101 4.88 -13.57 -12.08
CA ARG A 101 4.61 -13.39 -13.52
C ARG A 101 5.50 -14.27 -14.39
N ARG A 102 6.76 -14.46 -14.02
CA ARG A 102 7.69 -15.39 -14.69
C ARG A 102 7.21 -16.85 -14.56
N GLN A 103 6.75 -17.27 -13.38
CA GLN A 103 6.24 -18.63 -13.17
C GLN A 103 4.98 -18.92 -14.00
N LYS A 104 3.99 -18.00 -14.04
CA LYS A 104 2.80 -18.15 -14.88
C LYS A 104 3.15 -18.29 -16.36
N ARG A 105 4.05 -17.43 -16.88
CA ARG A 105 4.52 -17.52 -18.28
C ARG A 105 5.21 -18.85 -18.62
N LYS A 106 5.94 -19.46 -17.67
CA LYS A 106 6.53 -20.80 -17.87
C LYS A 106 5.44 -21.89 -17.94
N LYS A 107 4.41 -21.81 -17.08
CA LYS A 107 3.27 -22.75 -17.07
C LYS A 107 2.41 -22.67 -18.34
N ASP A 108 2.20 -21.47 -18.87
CA ASP A 108 1.42 -21.26 -20.09
C ASP A 108 2.18 -21.73 -21.35
N LYS A 109 3.52 -21.61 -21.36
CA LYS A 109 4.35 -22.14 -22.45
C LYS A 109 4.44 -23.68 -22.46
N SER A 110 4.36 -24.34 -21.31
CA SER A 110 4.35 -25.81 -21.25
C SER A 110 2.99 -26.40 -21.66
N SER A 111 1.88 -25.73 -21.34
CA SER A 111 0.54 -26.22 -21.69
C SER A 111 0.20 -26.05 -23.18
N SER A 112 0.72 -25.02 -23.84
CA SER A 112 0.52 -24.82 -25.29
C SER A 112 1.26 -25.84 -26.16
N LYS A 113 2.46 -26.28 -25.73
CA LYS A 113 3.23 -27.35 -26.41
C LYS A 113 2.55 -28.72 -26.34
N GLN A 114 1.72 -28.99 -25.34
CA GLN A 114 0.96 -30.25 -25.25
C GLN A 114 -0.30 -30.22 -26.11
N LYS A 115 -0.99 -29.07 -26.22
CA LYS A 115 -2.19 -28.95 -27.06
C LYS A 115 -1.90 -29.01 -28.57
N SER A 116 -0.76 -28.47 -29.03
CA SER A 116 -0.39 -28.52 -30.45
C SER A 116 -0.05 -29.93 -30.97
N LYS A 117 0.30 -30.88 -30.09
CA LYS A 117 0.54 -32.28 -30.47
C LYS A 117 -0.74 -33.10 -30.62
N LYS A 118 -1.86 -32.71 -29.98
CA LYS A 118 -3.14 -33.45 -30.04
C LYS A 118 -3.98 -33.13 -31.28
N ILE A 119 -3.75 -32.00 -31.95
CA ILE A 119 -4.61 -31.54 -33.07
C ILE A 119 -4.22 -32.18 -34.43
N LYS A 120 -3.02 -32.77 -34.55
CA LYS A 120 -2.54 -33.33 -35.83
C LYS A 120 -3.09 -34.72 -36.22
N LYS A 121 -4.02 -35.29 -35.45
CA LYS A 121 -4.67 -36.59 -35.76
C LYS A 121 -6.18 -36.43 -35.94
N SER A 122 -6.62 -35.66 -36.93
CA SER A 122 -8.00 -35.75 -37.43
C SER A 122 -8.02 -36.72 -38.63
N PRO A 123 -8.90 -37.74 -38.66
CA PRO A 123 -8.98 -38.67 -39.78
C PRO A 123 -9.60 -37.98 -41.00
N LYS A 124 -8.97 -38.15 -42.17
CA LYS A 124 -9.46 -37.62 -43.45
C LYS A 124 -10.85 -38.21 -43.75
N ARG A 125 -11.89 -37.36 -43.84
CA ARG A 125 -13.23 -37.74 -44.33
C ARG A 125 -13.10 -38.25 -45.77
N LYS A 126 -13.44 -39.53 -46.00
CA LYS A 126 -13.60 -40.08 -47.35
C LYS A 126 -14.76 -39.36 -48.04
N LYS A 127 -14.50 -38.78 -49.21
CA LYS A 127 -15.55 -38.25 -50.10
C LYS A 127 -16.35 -39.43 -50.64
N SER A 128 -17.63 -39.53 -50.29
CA SER A 128 -18.57 -40.44 -50.94
C SER A 128 -18.94 -39.86 -52.30
N ARG A 129 -18.67 -40.62 -53.37
CA ARG A 129 -19.20 -40.35 -54.71
C ARG A 129 -20.69 -40.66 -54.73
N LYS A 130 -21.51 -39.71 -55.18
CA LYS A 130 -22.76 -39.93 -55.90
C LYS A 130 -22.89 -38.80 -56.90
#